data_AF-A0A1V2RQF7-F1
#
_entry.id   AF-A0A1V2RQF7-F1
#
_cell.length_a   1.000
_cell.length_b   1.000
_cell.length_c   1.000
_cell.angle_alpha   90.00
_cell.angle_beta   90.00
_cell.angle_gamma   90.00
#
_symmetry.space_group_name_H-M   'P 1'
#
loop_
_entity.id
_entity.type
_entity.pdbx_description
1 polymer ?
#
loop_
_entity_poly.entity_id
_entity_poly.type
_entity_poly.pdbx_seq_one_letter_code
_entity_poly.pdbx_strand_id
1 'polypeptide(L)'
;MPSPDQPPHQPHQRYQPYQPHQPPRRPAAGRGRALGLPPVAVIGLALIAAPRVVLHDLDIIEEGTPVNALLVFGPPVIWVAVAWWRRVANPFLTLLAVGLAYGMLLALGHQLFWERSFGDDPPALGGNLSDLDPTAQTVILRVFAVSSSLFTGVLVGAVSGLVARGLAQLTASVSRTR
;
A
#
# COMPACT_ATOMS: atom_id res chain seq x y z
N MET A 1 -25.16 -89.72 -10.50
CA MET A 1 -25.78 -89.35 -11.79
C MET A 1 -26.84 -88.29 -11.50
N PRO A 2 -26.90 -87.20 -12.28
CA PRO A 2 -26.38 -85.93 -11.78
C PRO A 2 -27.45 -84.83 -11.66
N SER A 3 -27.12 -83.77 -10.91
CA SER A 3 -27.18 -82.43 -11.52
C SER A 3 -26.01 -81.59 -10.98
N PRO A 4 -24.97 -81.31 -11.79
CA PRO A 4 -23.75 -80.61 -11.38
C PRO A 4 -23.77 -79.14 -11.86
N ASP A 5 -24.90 -78.45 -11.73
CA ASP A 5 -25.09 -77.10 -12.31
C ASP A 5 -25.74 -76.12 -11.31
N GLN A 6 -25.14 -75.95 -10.14
CA GLN A 6 -25.41 -74.75 -9.32
C GLN A 6 -24.25 -73.78 -9.45
N PRO A 7 -24.40 -72.68 -10.21
CA PRO A 7 -23.40 -71.62 -10.22
C PRO A 7 -23.30 -70.97 -8.83
N PRO A 8 -22.10 -70.54 -8.40
CA PRO A 8 -21.92 -69.91 -7.11
C PRO A 8 -22.71 -68.60 -7.02
N HIS A 9 -23.41 -68.42 -5.91
CA HIS A 9 -24.09 -67.17 -5.57
C HIS A 9 -23.09 -66.00 -5.62
N GLN A 10 -23.17 -65.18 -6.68
CA GLN A 10 -22.45 -63.92 -6.73
C GLN A 10 -23.12 -62.93 -5.77
N PRO A 11 -22.39 -62.37 -4.79
CA PRO A 11 -22.93 -61.28 -3.99
C PRO A 11 -23.25 -60.12 -4.92
N HIS A 12 -24.49 -59.64 -4.86
CA HIS A 12 -24.97 -58.49 -5.61
C HIS A 12 -24.03 -57.29 -5.39
N GLN A 13 -23.09 -57.08 -6.32
CA GLN A 13 -22.30 -55.87 -6.40
C GLN A 13 -23.27 -54.74 -6.75
N ARG A 14 -23.62 -53.97 -5.72
CA ARG A 14 -24.46 -52.79 -5.80
C ARG A 14 -23.85 -51.87 -6.85
N TYR A 15 -24.51 -51.71 -8.01
CA TYR A 15 -24.14 -50.74 -9.03
C TYR A 15 -23.99 -49.37 -8.35
N GLN A 16 -22.75 -48.87 -8.23
CA GLN A 16 -22.49 -47.48 -7.87
C GLN A 16 -22.45 -46.69 -9.17
N PRO A 17 -23.40 -45.76 -9.41
CA PRO A 17 -23.36 -44.93 -10.59
C PRO A 17 -22.04 -44.16 -10.64
N TYR A 18 -21.39 -44.16 -11.80
CA TYR A 18 -20.22 -43.33 -12.06
C TYR A 18 -20.60 -41.86 -11.78
N GLN A 19 -20.08 -41.30 -10.68
CA GLN A 19 -20.16 -39.87 -10.42
C GLN A 19 -18.98 -39.22 -11.15
N PRO A 20 -19.21 -38.43 -12.21
CA PRO A 20 -18.13 -37.71 -12.86
C PRO A 20 -17.43 -36.84 -11.82
N HIS A 21 -16.11 -37.00 -11.72
CA HIS A 21 -15.25 -36.21 -10.84
C HIS A 21 -15.50 -34.73 -11.14
N GLN A 22 -16.26 -34.05 -10.27
CA GLN A 22 -16.36 -32.60 -10.34
C GLN A 22 -14.98 -32.05 -9.96
N PRO A 23 -14.29 -31.32 -10.85
CA PRO A 23 -13.04 -30.68 -10.49
C PRO A 23 -13.32 -29.75 -9.29
N PRO A 24 -12.38 -29.65 -8.33
CA PRO A 24 -12.58 -28.83 -7.16
C PRO A 24 -12.96 -27.41 -7.60
N ARG A 25 -14.15 -26.95 -7.17
CA ARG A 25 -14.59 -25.57 -7.38
C ARG A 25 -13.53 -24.66 -6.76
N ARG A 26 -12.73 -24.00 -7.60
CA ARG A 26 -11.80 -22.97 -7.13
C ARG A 26 -12.63 -21.95 -6.36
N PRO A 27 -12.34 -21.68 -5.07
CA PRO A 27 -13.09 -20.69 -4.32
C PRO A 27 -13.05 -19.37 -5.08
N ALA A 28 -14.21 -18.75 -5.31
CA ALA A 28 -14.29 -17.43 -5.88
C ALA A 28 -13.35 -16.51 -5.09
N ALA A 29 -12.32 -15.98 -5.77
CA ALA A 29 -11.35 -15.09 -5.14
C ALA A 29 -12.11 -13.88 -4.59
N GLY A 30 -12.25 -13.83 -3.26
CA GLY A 30 -12.92 -12.75 -2.58
C GLY A 30 -12.31 -11.41 -2.96
N ARG A 31 -13.15 -10.47 -3.41
CA ARG A 31 -12.81 -9.11 -3.86
C ARG A 31 -12.19 -8.20 -2.78
N GLY A 32 -11.71 -8.76 -1.66
CA GLY A 32 -11.05 -8.06 -0.55
C GLY A 32 -9.58 -8.44 -0.31
N ARG A 33 -8.94 -9.24 -1.18
CA ARG A 33 -7.56 -9.75 -0.98
C ARG A 33 -6.49 -9.09 -1.87
N ALA A 34 -6.76 -7.94 -2.47
CA ALA A 34 -5.76 -7.28 -3.33
C ALA A 34 -4.59 -6.70 -2.52
N LEU A 35 -4.88 -6.17 -1.32
CA LEU A 35 -3.90 -5.67 -0.36
C LEU A 35 -3.59 -6.80 0.64
N GLY A 36 -2.31 -7.02 0.93
CA GLY A 36 -1.92 -8.09 1.87
C GLY A 36 -1.99 -7.67 3.35
N LEU A 37 -2.53 -6.48 3.64
CA LEU A 37 -2.78 -5.95 4.99
C LEU A 37 -4.22 -5.42 5.09
N PRO A 38 -4.84 -5.45 6.28
CA PRO A 38 -6.16 -4.85 6.49
C PRO A 38 -6.09 -3.32 6.34
N PRO A 39 -7.20 -2.65 5.93
CA PRO A 39 -7.22 -1.20 5.74
C PRO A 39 -6.74 -0.40 6.95
N VAL A 40 -7.08 -0.84 8.17
CA VAL A 40 -6.62 -0.21 9.42
C VAL A 40 -5.09 -0.21 9.53
N ALA A 41 -4.42 -1.28 9.11
CA ALA A 41 -2.96 -1.34 9.12
C ALA A 41 -2.34 -0.41 8.06
N VAL A 42 -2.99 -0.24 6.91
CA VAL A 42 -2.55 0.70 5.87
C VAL A 42 -2.58 2.13 6.42
N ILE A 43 -3.70 2.52 7.03
CA ILE A 43 -3.85 3.84 7.66
C ILE A 43 -2.87 4.00 8.83
N GLY A 44 -2.74 2.99 9.69
CA GLY A 44 -1.79 3.01 10.80
C GLY A 44 -0.35 3.21 10.35
N LEU A 45 0.09 2.54 9.28
CA LEU A 45 1.42 2.74 8.70
C LEU A 45 1.57 4.16 8.15
N ALA A 46 0.60 4.66 7.39
CA ALA A 46 0.65 6.02 6.85
C ALA A 46 0.74 7.08 7.96
N LEU A 47 0.03 6.88 9.07
CA LEU A 47 0.04 7.77 10.23
C LEU A 47 1.41 7.84 10.94
N ILE A 48 2.28 6.85 10.80
CA ILE A 48 3.67 6.92 11.34
C ILE A 48 4.44 8.09 10.72
N ALA A 49 4.12 8.47 9.48
CA ALA A 49 4.75 9.61 8.81
C ALA A 49 4.07 10.96 9.12
N ALA A 50 2.86 10.95 9.71
CA ALA A 50 2.11 12.18 10.00
C ALA A 50 2.82 13.16 10.96
N PRO A 51 3.55 12.72 12.02
CA PRO A 51 4.27 13.65 12.89
C PRO A 51 5.24 14.55 12.14
N ARG A 52 5.93 14.03 11.11
CA ARG A 52 6.82 14.84 10.28
C ARG A 52 6.07 15.98 9.61
N VAL A 53 4.89 15.69 9.04
CA VAL A 53 4.08 16.69 8.31
C VAL A 53 3.75 17.86 9.21
N VAL A 54 3.26 17.58 10.42
CA VAL A 54 2.92 18.63 11.40
C VAL A 54 4.15 19.42 11.81
N LEU A 55 5.26 18.74 12.13
CA LEU A 55 6.48 19.40 12.60
C LEU A 55 7.16 20.23 11.50
N HIS A 56 7.15 19.75 10.26
CA HIS A 56 7.74 20.43 9.10
C HIS A 56 6.90 21.65 8.69
N ASP A 57 5.58 21.51 8.61
CA ASP A 57 4.70 22.62 8.21
C ASP A 57 4.66 23.74 9.26
N LEU A 58 4.90 23.41 10.53
CA LEU A 58 5.01 24.40 11.62
C LEU A 58 6.42 24.99 11.76
N ASP A 59 7.35 24.64 10.86
CA ASP A 59 8.75 25.07 10.88
C ASP A 59 9.48 24.76 12.20
N ILE A 60 9.06 23.67 12.87
CA ILE A 60 9.66 23.24 14.15
C ILE A 60 10.95 22.44 13.91
N ILE A 61 11.03 21.74 12.77
CA ILE A 61 12.19 20.93 12.42
C ILE A 61 12.93 21.54 11.23
N GLU A 62 14.22 21.77 11.43
CA GLU A 62 15.09 22.30 10.38
C GLU A 62 15.48 21.20 9.38
N GLU A 63 15.47 21.56 8.10
CA GLU A 63 15.95 20.70 7.03
C GLU A 63 17.46 20.45 7.14
N GLY A 64 17.93 19.29 6.66
CA GLY A 64 19.34 18.88 6.79
C GLY A 64 19.76 18.37 8.18
N THR A 65 18.90 18.45 9.19
CA THR A 65 19.20 17.90 10.53
C THR A 65 19.02 16.38 10.60
N PRO A 66 19.73 15.68 11.52
CA PRO A 66 19.53 14.26 11.76
C PRO A 66 18.09 13.89 12.17
N VAL A 67 17.42 14.80 12.90
CA VAL A 67 16.02 14.61 13.32
C VAL A 67 15.08 14.63 12.12
N ASN A 68 15.22 15.60 11.22
CA ASN A 68 14.45 15.62 9.98
C ASN A 68 14.74 14.37 9.13
N ALA A 69 16.00 13.96 9.00
CA ALA A 69 16.36 12.75 8.27
C ALA A 69 15.68 11.49 8.84
N LEU A 70 15.65 11.35 10.18
CA LEU A 70 14.95 10.24 10.84
C LEU A 70 13.44 10.26 10.53
N LEU A 71 12.82 11.43 10.55
CA LEU A 71 11.40 11.58 10.25
C LEU A 71 11.06 11.37 8.76
N VAL A 72 12.00 11.68 7.86
CA VAL A 72 11.88 11.44 6.41
C VAL A 72 12.00 9.93 6.10
N PHE A 73 13.06 9.29 6.58
CA PHE A 73 13.41 7.92 6.18
C PHE A 73 12.86 6.85 7.12
N GLY A 74 12.63 7.17 8.39
CA GLY A 74 12.12 6.24 9.40
C GLY A 74 10.79 5.58 9.01
N PRO A 75 9.74 6.35 8.66
CA PRO A 75 8.46 5.77 8.29
C PRO A 75 8.54 4.83 7.08
N PRO A 76 9.14 5.21 5.92
CA PRO A 76 9.32 4.29 4.80
C PRO A 76 10.10 3.01 5.15
N VAL A 77 11.14 3.12 5.99
CA VAL A 77 11.89 1.94 6.48
C VAL A 77 10.98 1.02 7.29
N ILE A 78 10.17 1.57 8.20
CA ILE A 78 9.20 0.79 8.99
C ILE A 78 8.17 0.11 8.08
N TRP A 79 7.65 0.82 7.07
CA TRP A 79 6.69 0.26 6.12
C TRP A 79 7.26 -0.96 5.38
N VAL A 80 8.48 -0.83 4.86
CA VAL A 80 9.20 -1.91 4.18
C VAL A 80 9.43 -3.09 5.14
N ALA A 81 9.92 -2.81 6.36
CA ALA A 81 10.19 -3.83 7.36
C ALA A 81 8.92 -4.61 7.72
N VAL A 82 7.80 -3.93 7.96
CA VAL A 82 6.51 -4.56 8.26
C VAL A 82 6.03 -5.40 7.07
N ALA A 83 6.06 -4.86 5.85
CA ALA A 83 5.62 -5.59 4.66
C ALA A 83 6.44 -6.87 4.42
N TRP A 84 7.77 -6.78 4.62
CA TRP A 84 8.69 -7.90 4.49
C TRP A 84 8.50 -8.94 5.59
N TRP A 85 8.51 -8.54 6.87
CA TRP A 85 8.33 -9.45 8.01
C TRP A 85 6.99 -10.16 8.01
N ARG A 86 5.92 -9.47 7.62
CA ARG A 86 4.57 -10.04 7.54
C ARG A 86 4.35 -10.89 6.29
N ARG A 87 5.35 -11.00 5.41
CA ARG A 87 5.28 -11.75 4.13
C ARG A 87 4.03 -11.37 3.33
N VAL A 88 3.78 -10.07 3.23
CA VAL A 88 2.62 -9.51 2.52
C VAL A 88 2.59 -10.07 1.09
N ALA A 89 1.46 -10.63 0.67
CA ALA A 89 1.34 -11.32 -0.62
C ALA A 89 1.62 -10.39 -1.82
N ASN A 90 1.23 -9.13 -1.72
CA ASN A 90 1.54 -8.08 -2.71
C ASN A 90 2.12 -6.84 -2.01
N PRO A 91 3.44 -6.83 -1.73
CA PRO A 91 4.07 -5.75 -0.99
C PRO A 91 4.07 -4.44 -1.78
N PHE A 92 4.18 -4.51 -3.12
CA PHE A 92 4.15 -3.33 -3.97
C PHE A 92 2.81 -2.60 -3.89
N LEU A 93 1.68 -3.27 -4.17
CA LEU A 93 0.36 -2.62 -4.09
C LEU A 93 0.02 -2.17 -2.67
N THR A 94 0.47 -2.94 -1.67
CA THR A 94 0.22 -2.59 -0.26
C THR A 94 0.93 -1.29 0.12
N LEU A 95 2.22 -1.14 -0.23
CA LEU A 95 2.98 0.07 0.09
C LEU A 95 2.64 1.25 -0.83
N LEU A 96 2.17 0.99 -2.05
CA LEU A 96 1.57 2.03 -2.89
C LEU A 96 0.31 2.62 -2.24
N ALA A 97 -0.55 1.79 -1.65
CA ALA A 97 -1.73 2.24 -0.91
C ALA A 97 -1.36 3.02 0.35
N VAL A 98 -0.34 2.58 1.11
CA VAL A 98 0.21 3.33 2.25
C VAL A 98 0.75 4.68 1.79
N GLY A 99 1.51 4.72 0.69
CA GLY A 99 2.03 5.95 0.10
C GLY A 99 0.94 6.92 -0.33
N LEU A 100 -0.14 6.42 -0.96
CA LEU A 100 -1.30 7.26 -1.31
C LEU A 100 -1.98 7.84 -0.07
N ALA A 101 -2.21 7.02 0.96
CA ALA A 101 -2.78 7.50 2.23
C ALA A 101 -1.87 8.54 2.90
N TYR A 102 -0.55 8.35 2.86
CA TYR A 102 0.43 9.33 3.32
C TYR A 102 0.39 10.63 2.48
N GLY A 103 0.29 10.53 1.16
CA GLY A 103 0.15 11.69 0.27
C GLY A 103 -1.12 12.50 0.57
N MET A 104 -2.21 11.84 0.95
CA MET A 104 -3.42 12.52 1.45
C MET A 104 -3.16 13.23 2.77
N LEU A 105 -2.44 12.63 3.71
CA LEU A 105 -2.06 13.27 4.98
C LEU A 105 -1.15 14.49 4.75
N LEU A 106 -0.20 14.41 3.81
CA LEU A 106 0.62 15.56 3.38
C LEU A 106 -0.25 16.68 2.82
N ALA A 107 -1.13 16.36 1.87
CA ALA A 107 -2.02 17.34 1.27
C ALA A 107 -2.88 18.02 2.34
N LEU A 108 -3.46 17.24 3.26
CA LEU A 108 -4.25 17.76 4.37
C LEU A 108 -3.40 18.65 5.29
N GLY A 109 -2.19 18.23 5.66
CA GLY A 109 -1.26 19.03 6.45
C GLY A 109 -1.02 20.40 5.84
N HIS A 110 -0.59 20.43 4.57
CA HIS A 110 -0.33 21.69 3.87
C HIS A 110 -1.57 22.58 3.77
N GLN A 111 -2.77 22.01 3.59
CA GLN A 111 -3.99 22.82 3.55
C GLN A 111 -4.40 23.34 4.95
N LEU A 112 -4.25 22.52 5.99
CA LEU A 112 -4.61 22.86 7.37
C LEU A 112 -3.64 23.88 7.99
N PHE A 113 -2.35 23.74 7.70
CA PHE A 113 -1.30 24.57 8.26
C PHE A 113 -0.90 25.75 7.36
N TRP A 114 -1.48 25.88 6.16
CA TRP A 114 -1.13 26.93 5.18
C TRP A 114 -0.95 28.33 5.78
N GLU A 115 -1.96 28.84 6.49
CA GLU A 115 -1.92 30.18 7.10
C GLU A 115 -0.87 30.28 8.22
N ARG A 116 -0.59 29.15 8.88
CA ARG A 116 0.42 29.10 9.95
C ARG A 116 1.83 29.11 9.38
N SER A 117 2.04 28.44 8.24
CA SER A 117 3.33 28.32 7.56
C SER A 117 3.72 29.61 6.85
N PHE A 118 2.75 30.34 6.28
CA PHE A 118 3.04 31.51 5.45
C PHE A 118 2.60 32.85 6.03
N GLY A 119 1.61 32.87 6.93
CA GLY A 119 1.16 34.10 7.60
C GLY A 119 0.85 35.24 6.63
N ASP A 120 1.46 36.39 6.88
CA ASP A 120 1.26 37.61 6.08
C ASP A 120 2.09 37.66 4.79
N ASP A 121 2.96 36.66 4.54
CA ASP A 121 3.81 36.57 3.35
C ASP A 121 3.53 35.28 2.56
N PRO A 122 2.34 35.16 1.94
CA PRO A 122 1.98 33.97 1.18
C PRO A 122 2.86 33.80 -0.07
N PRO A 123 3.14 32.55 -0.48
CA PRO A 123 3.88 32.31 -1.72
C PRO A 123 3.12 32.91 -2.90
N ALA A 124 3.87 33.56 -3.80
CA ALA A 124 3.33 34.18 -5.00
C ALA A 124 3.90 33.53 -6.26
N LEU A 125 3.12 33.54 -7.34
CA LEU A 125 3.59 33.11 -8.66
C LEU A 125 4.50 34.20 -9.24
N GLY A 126 5.59 33.79 -9.89
CA GLY A 126 6.56 34.70 -10.50
C GLY A 126 6.42 34.81 -12.03
N GLY A 127 7.27 35.66 -12.62
CA GLY A 127 7.39 35.80 -14.09
C GLY A 127 6.09 36.29 -14.73
N ASN A 128 5.69 35.69 -15.86
CA ASN A 128 4.47 36.07 -16.59
C ASN A 128 3.16 35.85 -15.82
N LEU A 129 3.21 35.33 -14.58
CA LEU A 129 2.06 35.05 -13.73
C LEU A 129 2.01 35.96 -12.49
N SER A 130 2.95 36.90 -12.31
CA SER A 130 3.01 37.79 -11.14
C SER A 130 1.80 38.68 -11.00
N ASP A 131 1.20 39.07 -12.13
CA ASP A 131 0.12 40.05 -12.21
C ASP A 131 -1.27 39.40 -12.11
N LEU A 132 -1.33 38.09 -11.87
CA LEU A 132 -2.59 37.39 -11.63
C LEU A 132 -3.24 37.87 -10.33
N ASP A 133 -4.57 37.83 -10.31
CA ASP A 133 -5.36 38.09 -9.11
C ASP A 133 -4.86 37.26 -7.91
N PRO A 134 -4.66 37.85 -6.71
CA PRO A 134 -4.12 37.15 -5.55
C PRO A 134 -4.92 35.90 -5.16
N THR A 135 -6.24 35.91 -5.36
CA THR A 135 -7.11 34.75 -5.11
C THR A 135 -6.79 33.63 -6.10
N ALA A 136 -6.61 33.97 -7.37
CA ALA A 136 -6.23 33.01 -8.41
C ALA A 136 -4.87 32.38 -8.13
N GLN A 137 -3.86 33.18 -7.73
CA GLN A 137 -2.54 32.66 -7.34
C GLN A 137 -2.63 31.67 -6.18
N THR A 138 -3.38 32.03 -5.14
CA THR A 138 -3.61 31.19 -3.96
C THR A 138 -4.26 29.85 -4.34
N VAL A 139 -5.31 29.88 -5.16
CA VAL A 139 -5.99 28.65 -5.61
C VAL A 139 -5.04 27.76 -6.41
N ILE A 140 -4.28 28.33 -7.35
CA ILE A 140 -3.33 27.58 -8.17
C ILE A 140 -2.28 26.90 -7.29
N LEU A 141 -1.66 27.65 -6.37
CA LEU A 141 -0.62 27.14 -5.49
C LEU A 141 -1.15 26.06 -4.54
N ARG A 142 -2.35 26.23 -4.00
CA ARG A 142 -2.99 25.20 -3.15
C ARG A 142 -3.30 23.92 -3.92
N VAL A 143 -3.83 24.03 -5.15
CA VAL A 143 -4.07 22.86 -6.02
C VAL A 143 -2.75 22.15 -6.37
N PHE A 144 -1.70 22.92 -6.65
CA PHE A 144 -0.38 22.38 -6.90
C PHE A 144 0.17 21.64 -5.68
N ALA A 145 0.03 22.22 -4.47
CA ALA A 145 0.44 21.59 -3.22
C ALA A 145 -0.28 20.27 -2.96
N VAL A 146 -1.59 20.18 -3.23
CA VAL A 146 -2.34 18.91 -3.13
C VAL A 146 -1.81 17.88 -4.12
N SER A 147 -1.63 18.30 -5.37
CA SER A 147 -1.19 17.40 -6.46
C SER A 147 0.24 16.89 -6.22
N SER A 148 1.16 17.75 -5.78
CA SER A 148 2.54 17.39 -5.45
C SER A 148 2.61 16.50 -4.21
N SER A 149 1.74 16.70 -3.22
CA SER A 149 1.66 15.85 -2.03
C SER A 149 1.24 14.43 -2.38
N LEU A 150 0.21 14.28 -3.22
CA LEU A 150 -0.24 12.97 -3.70
C LEU A 150 0.84 12.29 -4.54
N PHE A 151 1.48 13.03 -5.45
CA PHE A 151 2.58 12.51 -6.26
C PHE A 151 3.76 12.05 -5.39
N THR A 152 4.15 12.86 -4.41
CA THR A 152 5.21 12.51 -3.44
C THR A 152 4.84 11.23 -2.68
N GLY A 153 3.63 11.15 -2.15
CA GLY A 153 3.16 9.95 -1.44
C GLY A 153 3.18 8.70 -2.31
N VAL A 154 2.67 8.79 -3.54
CA VAL A 154 2.70 7.70 -4.53
C VAL A 154 4.13 7.28 -4.86
N LEU A 155 5.03 8.23 -5.10
CA LEU A 155 6.43 7.95 -5.42
C LEU A 155 7.13 7.22 -4.27
N VAL A 156 6.99 7.72 -3.04
CA VAL A 156 7.57 7.08 -1.83
C VAL A 156 6.99 5.67 -1.67
N GLY A 157 5.67 5.51 -1.77
CA GLY A 157 5.02 4.20 -1.68
C GLY A 157 5.46 3.22 -2.76
N ALA A 158 5.63 3.69 -4.00
CA ALA A 158 6.11 2.87 -5.11
C ALA A 158 7.55 2.40 -4.89
N VAL A 159 8.46 3.31 -4.49
CA VAL A 159 9.86 2.96 -4.19
C VAL A 159 9.93 1.96 -3.03
N SER A 160 9.27 2.23 -1.90
CA SER A 160 9.20 1.30 -0.77
C SER A 160 8.62 -0.05 -1.18
N GLY A 161 7.55 -0.05 -1.99
CA GLY A 161 6.92 -1.25 -2.53
C GLY A 161 7.86 -2.11 -3.38
N LEU A 162 8.66 -1.47 -4.24
CA LEU A 162 9.67 -2.14 -5.06
C LEU A 162 10.77 -2.74 -4.18
N VAL A 163 11.25 -2.00 -3.17
CA VAL A 163 12.26 -2.49 -2.22
C VAL A 163 11.74 -3.72 -1.46
N ALA A 164 10.54 -3.63 -0.87
CA ALA A 164 9.93 -4.74 -0.13
C ALA A 164 9.71 -5.98 -1.02
N ARG A 165 9.29 -5.78 -2.28
CA ARG A 165 9.15 -6.86 -3.26
C ARG A 165 10.51 -7.50 -3.58
N GLY A 166 11.55 -6.70 -3.79
CA GLY A 166 12.91 -7.19 -4.03
C GLY A 166 13.43 -8.04 -2.86
N LEU A 167 13.27 -7.56 -1.62
CA LEU A 167 13.65 -8.30 -0.41
C LEU A 167 12.89 -9.64 -0.28
N ALA A 168 11.59 -9.67 -0.58
CA ALA A 168 10.80 -10.90 -0.57
C ALA A 168 11.28 -11.91 -1.62
N GLN A 169 11.66 -11.44 -2.82
CA GLN A 169 12.19 -12.30 -3.87
C GLN A 169 13.56 -12.88 -3.52
N LEU A 170 14.47 -12.04 -3.01
CA LEU A 170 15.81 -12.47 -2.60
C LEU A 170 15.75 -13.54 -1.51
N THR A 171 14.92 -13.33 -0.49
CA THR A 171 14.76 -14.31 0.60
C THR A 171 14.13 -15.63 0.12
N ALA A 172 13.13 -15.59 -0.77
CA ALA A 172 12.51 -16.79 -1.33
C ALA A 172 13.44 -17.58 -2.27
N SER A 173 14.41 -16.92 -2.91
CA SER A 173 15.42 -17.59 -3.74
C SER A 173 16.43 -18.33 -2.88
N VAL A 174 16.92 -17.73 -1.79
CA VAL A 174 17.88 -18.35 -0.87
C VAL A 174 17.30 -19.60 -0.19
N SER A 175 16.01 -19.61 0.13
CA SER A 175 15.35 -20.78 0.73
C SER A 175 15.16 -21.95 -0.24
N ARG A 176 15.31 -21.76 -1.56
CA ARG A 176 15.15 -22.83 -2.57
C ARG A 176 16.46 -23.52 -2.95
N THR A 177 17.60 -22.91 -2.63
CA THR A 177 18.94 -23.44 -2.90
C THR A 177 19.56 -24.17 -1.72
N ARG A 178 18.91 -24.16 -0.55
CA ARG A 178 19.24 -24.99 0.61
C ARG A 178 18.31 -26.19 0.67
#